data_AF-A0A0M3J4T1-F1
#
_entry.id   AF-A0A0M3J4T1-F1
#
_cell.length_a   1.000
_cell.length_b   1.000
_cell.length_c   1.000
_cell.angle_alpha   90.00
_cell.angle_beta   90.00
_cell.angle_gamma   90.00
#
_symmetry.space_group_name_H-M   'P 1'
#
loop_
_entity.id
_entity.type
_entity.pdbx_description
1 polymer ?
#
loop_
_entity_poly.entity_id
_entity_poly.type
_entity_poly.pdbx_seq_one_letter_code
_entity_poly.pdbx_strand_id
1 'polypeptide(L)' 'MPVDPSDLTDDIIAAGAIFVVAIIGIVTNGMSAATIFKMDHLRNAFGYSCASHAVGNLGVLLIYAIWAAPILIVYGR' A
#
# COMPACT_ATOMS: atom_id res chain seq x y z
N MET A 1 29.09 -15.52 -3.45
CA MET A 1 29.20 -15.15 -2.02
C MET A 1 28.14 -15.94 -1.29
N PRO A 2 28.48 -16.71 -0.24
CA PRO A 2 27.45 -17.37 0.57
C PRO A 2 26.56 -16.31 1.21
N VAL A 3 25.24 -16.48 1.13
CA VAL A 3 24.23 -15.60 1.72
C VAL A 3 24.32 -15.70 3.23
N ASP A 4 24.44 -14.57 3.91
CA ASP A 4 24.38 -14.53 5.37
C ASP A 4 22.91 -14.69 5.79
N PRO A 5 22.57 -15.60 6.73
CA PRO A 5 21.20 -15.79 7.18
C PRO A 5 20.55 -14.54 7.82
N SER A 6 21.34 -13.53 8.20
CA SER A 6 20.84 -12.22 8.64
C SER A 6 20.14 -11.44 7.51
N ASP A 7 20.68 -11.43 6.29
CA ASP A 7 20.11 -10.71 5.15
C ASP A 7 18.71 -11.24 4.79
N LEU A 8 18.53 -12.57 4.84
CA LEU A 8 17.22 -13.21 4.62
C LEU A 8 16.18 -12.78 5.67
N THR A 9 16.62 -12.63 6.92
CA THR A 9 15.73 -12.23 8.02
C THR A 9 15.28 -10.77 7.81
N ASP A 10 16.19 -9.90 7.40
CA ASP A 10 15.91 -8.49 7.13
C ASP A 10 14.95 -8.32 5.93
N ASP A 11 15.13 -9.09 4.86
CA ASP A 11 14.23 -9.08 3.70
C ASP A 11 12.82 -9.56 4.06
N ILE A 12 12.70 -10.58 4.91
CA ILE A 12 11.40 -11.06 5.40
C ILE A 12 10.71 -10.00 6.27
N ILE A 13 11.46 -9.35 7.15
CA ILE A 13 10.93 -8.27 8.01
C ILE A 13 10.47 -7.09 7.14
N ALA A 14 11.28 -6.68 6.16
CA ALA A 14 10.95 -5.62 5.23
C ALA A 14 9.70 -5.95 4.41
N ALA A 15 9.62 -7.16 3.85
CA ALA A 15 8.45 -7.62 3.10
C ALA A 15 7.18 -7.62 3.96
N GLY A 16 7.28 -8.09 5.22
CA GLY A 16 6.18 -8.07 6.17
C GLY A 16 5.72 -6.64 6.48
N ALA A 17 6.66 -5.72 6.73
CA ALA A 17 6.35 -4.32 7.01
C ALA A 17 5.68 -3.64 5.80
N ILE A 18 6.21 -3.84 4.58
CA ILE A 18 5.65 -3.31 3.34
C ILE A 18 4.22 -3.82 3.14
N PHE A 19 3.99 -5.12 3.35
CA PHE A 19 2.67 -5.72 3.20
C PHE A 19 1.67 -5.16 4.21
N VAL A 20 2.03 -5.08 5.50
CA VAL A 20 1.16 -4.54 6.55
C VAL A 20 0.79 -3.08 6.27
N VAL A 21 1.78 -2.25 5.91
CA VAL A 21 1.54 -0.85 5.55
C VAL A 21 0.66 -0.75 4.31
N ALA A 22 0.86 -1.60 3.31
CA ALA A 22 0.04 -1.65 2.11
C ALA A 22 -1.43 -1.95 2.44
N ILE A 23 -1.71 -2.93 3.28
CA ILE A 23 -3.08 -3.28 3.70
C ILE A 23 -3.73 -2.13 4.49
N ILE A 24 -3.04 -1.54 5.46
CA ILE A 24 -3.56 -0.39 6.22
C ILE A 24 -3.86 0.78 5.28
N GLY A 25 -2.95 1.06 4.36
CA GLY A 25 -3.13 2.09 3.34
C GLY A 25 -4.35 1.81 2.46
N ILE A 26 -4.56 0.57 2.01
CA ILE A 26 -5.69 0.20 1.15
C ILE A 26 -7.01 0.47 1.88
N VAL A 27 -7.12 0.03 3.13
CA VAL A 27 -8.31 0.21 3.94
C VAL A 27 -8.60 1.70 4.18
N THR A 28 -7.60 2.47 4.60
CA THR A 28 -7.76 3.89 4.92
C THR A 28 -8.07 4.76 3.69
N ASN A 29 -7.37 4.55 2.57
CA ASN A 29 -7.64 5.27 1.32
C ASN A 29 -8.99 4.84 0.72
N GLY A 30 -9.35 3.56 0.82
CA GLY A 30 -10.66 3.06 0.42
C GLY A 30 -11.79 3.70 1.21
N MET A 31 -11.66 3.79 2.53
CA MET A 31 -12.62 4.48 3.40
C MET A 31 -12.71 5.98 3.08
N SER A 32 -11.58 6.65 2.83
CA SER A 32 -11.55 8.07 2.44
C SER A 32 -12.33 8.31 1.16
N ALA A 33 -12.02 7.57 0.09
CA ALA A 33 -12.73 7.66 -1.18
C ALA A 33 -14.22 7.36 -1.00
N ALA A 34 -14.57 6.26 -0.32
CA ALA A 34 -15.97 5.89 -0.07
C ALA A 34 -16.73 6.97 0.70
N THR A 35 -16.11 7.58 1.72
CA THR A 35 -16.73 8.65 2.53
C THR A 35 -16.98 9.89 1.67
N ILE A 36 -16.03 10.29 0.84
CA ILE A 36 -16.17 11.44 -0.06
C ILE A 36 -17.33 11.23 -1.05
N PHE A 37 -17.44 10.04 -1.65
CA PHE A 37 -18.51 9.74 -2.60
C PHE A 37 -19.89 9.56 -1.93
N LYS A 38 -19.93 9.18 -0.66
CA LYS A 38 -21.17 8.92 0.09
C LYS A 38 -21.74 10.16 0.78
N MET A 39 -20.93 11.17 1.05
CA MET A 39 -21.34 12.38 1.77
C MET A 39 -21.46 13.56 0.82
N ASP A 40 -22.68 14.06 0.59
CA ASP A 40 -22.91 15.13 -0.40
C ASP A 40 -22.18 16.45 -0.10
N HIS A 41 -21.94 16.78 1.18
CA HIS A 41 -21.17 17.96 1.56
C HIS A 41 -19.68 17.88 1.19
N LEU A 42 -19.14 16.67 0.96
CA LEU A 42 -17.75 16.43 0.57
C LEU A 42 -17.56 16.37 -0.94
N ARG A 43 -18.63 16.31 -1.75
CA ARG A 43 -18.57 16.20 -3.23
C ARG A 43 -18.31 17.55 -3.90
N ASN A 44 -17.31 18.27 -3.41
CA ASN A 44 -16.84 19.54 -3.92
C ASN A 44 -15.46 19.37 -4.59
N ALA A 45 -14.92 20.42 -5.22
CA ALA A 45 -13.65 20.35 -5.94
C ALA A 45 -12.48 19.87 -5.06
N PHE A 46 -12.45 20.25 -3.79
CA PHE A 46 -11.45 19.79 -2.83
C PHE A 46 -11.62 18.30 -2.52
N GLY A 47 -12.84 17.85 -2.24
CA GLY A 47 -13.11 16.44 -1.98
C GLY A 47 -12.80 15.54 -3.17
N TYR A 48 -13.11 15.96 -4.41
CA TYR A 48 -12.70 15.19 -5.60
C TYR A 48 -11.18 15.12 -5.78
N SER A 49 -10.44 16.16 -5.39
CA SER A 49 -8.98 16.11 -5.33
C SER A 49 -8.50 15.09 -4.29
N CYS A 50 -9.07 15.12 -3.07
CA CYS A 50 -8.75 14.12 -2.05
C CYS A 50 -9.10 12.68 -2.50
N ALA A 51 -10.20 12.51 -3.23
CA ALA A 51 -10.60 11.22 -3.78
C ALA A 51 -9.64 10.73 -4.87
N SER A 52 -9.15 11.61 -5.75
CA SER A 52 -8.16 11.21 -6.78
C SER A 52 -6.83 10.81 -6.14
N HIS A 53 -6.39 11.52 -5.11
CA HIS A 53 -5.22 11.12 -4.30
C HIS A 53 -5.45 9.77 -3.62
N ALA A 54 -6.61 9.56 -3.01
CA ALA A 54 -6.95 8.28 -2.38
C ALA A 54 -6.96 7.12 -3.40
N VAL A 55 -7.53 7.33 -4.59
CA VAL A 55 -7.53 6.32 -5.67
C VAL A 55 -6.12 6.07 -6.20
N GLY A 56 -5.30 7.10 -6.37
CA GLY A 56 -3.88 6.95 -6.75
C GLY A 56 -3.10 6.14 -5.72
N ASN A 57 -3.31 6.41 -4.43
CA ASN A 57 -2.72 5.65 -3.35
C ASN A 57 -3.15 4.18 -3.38
N LEU A 58 -4.44 3.88 -3.63
CA LEU A 58 -4.92 2.50 -3.79
C LEU A 58 -4.14 1.75 -4.87
N GLY A 59 -3.92 2.38 -6.03
CA GLY A 59 -3.14 1.78 -7.11
C GLY A 59 -1.71 1.42 -6.69
N VAL A 60 -1.00 2.34 -6.04
CA VAL A 60 0.37 2.11 -5.58
C VAL A 60 0.43 1.05 -4.48
N LEU A 61 -0.50 1.07 -3.53
CA LEU A 61 -0.53 0.11 -2.43
C LEU A 61 -0.87 -1.31 -2.90
N LEU A 62 -1.67 -1.46 -3.94
CA LEU A 62 -1.90 -2.76 -4.59
C LEU A 62 -0.60 -3.32 -5.20
N ILE A 63 0.23 -2.47 -5.82
CA ILE A 63 1.54 -2.88 -6.33
C ILE A 63 2.45 -3.32 -5.17
N TYR A 64 2.46 -2.58 -4.07
CA TYR A 64 3.24 -2.99 -2.89
C TYR A 64 2.79 -4.32 -2.30
N ALA A 65 1.47 -4.56 -2.21
CA ALA A 65 0.92 -5.78 -1.65
C ALA A 65 1.12 -7.02 -2.56
N ILE A 66 0.94 -6.87 -3.87
CA ILE A 66 0.90 -8.00 -4.83
C ILE A 66 2.26 -8.25 -5.48
N TRP A 67 3.11 -7.23 -5.59
CA TRP A 67 4.36 -7.34 -6.34
C TRP A 67 5.60 -7.08 -5.47
N ALA A 68 5.67 -5.95 -4.76
CA ALA A 68 6.89 -5.60 -4.02
C ALA A 68 7.16 -6.50 -2.80
N ALA A 69 6.15 -6.80 -1.97
CA ALA A 69 6.37 -7.69 -0.84
C ALA A 69 6.70 -9.14 -1.28
N PRO A 70 6.02 -9.74 -2.27
CA PRO A 70 6.38 -11.07 -2.76
C PRO A 70 7.74 -11.13 -3.46
N ILE A 71 8.13 -10.10 -4.22
CA ILE A 71 9.41 -10.12 -4.93
C ILE A 71 10.60 -10.06 -3.95
N LEU A 72 10.46 -9.36 -2.82
CA LEU A 72 11.46 -9.39 -1.75
C LEU A 72 11.64 -10.80 -1.17
N ILE A 73 10.57 -11.57 -1.04
CA ILE A 73 10.65 -12.94 -0.51
C ILE A 73 11.17 -13.93 -1.57
N VAL A 74 10.78 -13.76 -2.83
CA VAL A 74 11.09 -14.71 -3.92
C VAL A 74 12.46 -14.42 -4.56
N TYR A 75 12.84 -13.16 -4.66
CA TYR A 75 14.01 -12.68 -5.37
C TYR A 75 14.93 -11.77 -4.53
N GLY A 76 14.59 -11.50 -3.26
CA GLY A 76 15.58 -10.98 -2.30
C GLY A 76 16.72 -11.99 -2.20
N ARG A 77 17.84 -11.66 -2.87
CA ARG A 77 19.05 -12.47 -2.97
C ARG A 77 20.26 -11.57 -2.97
#